data_AF-A0A369J672-F1
#
_entry.id   AF-A0A369J672-F1
#
_cell.length_a   1.000
_cell.length_b   1.000
_cell.length_c   1.000
_cell.angle_alpha   90.00
_cell.angle_beta   90.00
_cell.angle_gamma   90.00
#
_symmetry.space_group_name_H-M   'P 1'
#
loop_
_entity.id
_entity.type
_entity.pdbx_description
1 polymer ?
#
loop_
_entity_poly.entity_id
_entity_poly.type
_entity_poly.pdbx_seq_one_letter_code
_entity_poly.pdbx_strand_id
1 'polypeptide(L)'
;MAAQSSESAEIDPIFPPELERYIFELAAGDDIGMALELTLVSKRLQLWMESIIYYTVTLSSINVCSLFLRAVDSRPASFFATNVKSLCIPGDIPLKDAMRIITVCQGVVNLAYWIDHAQPPPPFSYLSSLQPERLSMNIHGLCGSTDHIVDFHHPFFAMVTHLEIVDWSFSLSGYEHLPCLTHLAVDIDQYSSVLVERLQHILESCPQLRVLLCLMSDEDMAFDAAEALSRENDADCRLLVMFDFDPISQWQVRQWNFADAVVAANRNSRQLS
;
A
#
# COMPACT_ATOMS: atom_id res chain seq x y z
N MET A 1 45.20 60.67 20.94
CA MET A 1 44.45 59.58 21.58
C MET A 1 43.38 59.12 20.61
N ALA A 2 43.65 58.08 19.83
CA ALA A 2 42.66 57.46 18.95
C ALA A 2 42.05 56.28 19.72
N ALA A 3 40.74 56.35 19.96
CA ALA A 3 39.98 55.29 20.60
C ALA A 3 39.82 54.14 19.59
N GLN A 4 40.42 52.98 19.89
CA GLN A 4 40.15 51.73 19.19
C GLN A 4 38.76 51.24 19.64
N SER A 5 37.76 51.42 18.79
CA SER A 5 36.46 50.76 18.93
C SER A 5 36.66 49.26 18.68
N SER A 6 36.53 48.43 19.73
CA SER A 6 36.52 46.98 19.58
C SER A 6 35.19 46.56 18.97
N GLU A 7 35.18 46.36 17.67
CA GLU A 7 34.06 45.81 16.92
C GLU A 7 33.94 44.31 17.25
N SER A 8 33.07 43.97 18.20
CA SER A 8 32.72 42.59 18.50
C SER A 8 31.94 42.03 17.33
N ALA A 9 32.54 41.09 16.58
CA ALA A 9 31.88 40.40 15.50
C ALA A 9 30.65 39.66 16.03
N GLU A 10 29.46 40.17 15.73
CA GLU A 10 28.22 39.44 15.94
C GLU A 10 28.26 38.19 15.05
N ILE A 11 28.26 37.02 15.69
CA ILE A 11 28.14 35.75 14.98
C ILE A 11 26.66 35.58 14.70
N ASP A 12 26.28 35.72 13.43
CA ASP A 12 24.93 35.38 12.99
C ASP A 12 24.65 33.91 13.33
N PRO A 13 23.57 33.61 14.07
CA PRO A 13 23.24 32.25 14.42
C PRO A 13 22.94 31.44 13.15
N ILE A 14 23.75 30.41 12.89
CA ILE A 14 23.55 29.48 11.78
C ILE A 14 22.57 28.40 12.23
N PHE A 15 21.47 28.26 11.49
CA PHE A 15 20.51 27.19 11.73
C PHE A 15 21.10 25.82 11.32
N PRO A 16 21.10 24.81 12.20
CA PRO A 16 21.65 23.49 11.86
C PRO A 16 20.93 22.85 10.66
N PRO A 17 21.65 22.38 9.62
CA PRO A 17 21.04 21.80 8.42
C PRO A 17 20.13 20.61 8.69
N GLU A 18 20.37 19.84 9.75
CA GLU A 18 19.57 18.67 10.13
C GLU A 18 18.19 19.09 10.68
N LEU A 19 18.16 20.16 11.49
CA LEU A 19 16.90 20.73 11.98
C LEU A 19 16.14 21.41 10.85
N GLU A 20 16.85 22.06 9.94
CA GLU A 20 16.27 22.64 8.72
C GLU A 20 15.55 21.57 7.91
N ARG A 21 16.25 20.47 7.62
CA ARG A 21 15.70 19.33 6.92
C ARG A 21 14.47 18.77 7.62
N TYR A 22 14.58 18.50 8.92
CA TYR A 22 13.47 17.94 9.69
C TYR A 22 12.22 18.83 9.65
N ILE A 23 12.37 20.14 9.79
CA ILE A 23 11.24 21.09 9.73
C ILE A 23 10.58 21.06 8.35
N PHE A 24 11.39 21.12 7.27
CA PHE A 24 10.84 21.11 5.92
C PHE A 24 10.20 19.77 5.55
N GLU A 25 10.80 18.64 5.95
CA GLU A 25 10.24 17.31 5.70
C GLU A 25 8.94 17.10 6.47
N LEU A 26 8.85 17.59 7.72
CA LEU A 26 7.62 17.53 8.51
C LEU A 26 6.51 18.36 7.84
N ALA A 27 6.80 19.61 7.46
CA ALA A 27 5.81 20.48 6.81
C ALA A 27 5.36 19.94 5.45
N ALA A 28 6.30 19.41 4.65
CA ALA A 28 6.03 18.82 3.35
C ALA A 28 5.31 17.46 3.43
N GLY A 29 5.46 16.73 4.52
CA GLY A 29 4.77 15.47 4.77
C GLY A 29 3.26 15.65 5.00
N ASP A 30 2.88 16.78 5.60
CA ASP A 30 1.47 17.14 5.83
C ASP A 30 0.81 17.78 4.59
N ASP A 31 1.59 18.48 3.75
CA ASP A 31 1.13 19.12 2.52
C ASP A 31 2.10 18.92 1.35
N ILE A 32 1.72 18.05 0.42
CA ILE A 32 2.50 17.76 -0.79
C ILE A 32 2.62 18.98 -1.72
N GLY A 33 1.64 19.90 -1.69
CA GLY A 33 1.69 21.16 -2.44
C GLY A 33 2.84 22.03 -1.96
N MET A 34 3.02 22.13 -0.64
CA MET A 34 4.16 22.82 -0.04
C MET A 34 5.49 22.17 -0.45
N ALA A 35 5.57 20.84 -0.50
CA ALA A 35 6.77 20.14 -0.96
C ALA A 35 7.19 20.59 -2.37
N LEU A 36 6.22 20.77 -3.28
CA LEU A 36 6.46 21.26 -4.64
C LEU A 36 6.98 22.70 -4.64
N GLU A 37 6.40 23.60 -3.84
CA GLU A 37 6.86 24.99 -3.73
C GLU A 37 8.28 25.08 -3.16
N LEU A 38 8.57 24.28 -2.12
CA LEU A 38 9.89 24.22 -1.49
C LEU A 38 10.99 23.76 -2.44
N THR A 39 10.66 22.99 -3.49
CA THR A 39 11.63 22.61 -4.53
C THR A 39 12.19 23.80 -5.29
N LEU A 40 11.44 24.90 -5.37
CA LEU A 40 11.82 26.10 -6.13
C LEU A 40 12.71 27.05 -5.32
N VAL A 41 12.80 26.87 -4.00
CA VAL A 41 13.52 27.77 -3.09
C VAL A 41 15.03 27.59 -3.18
N SER A 42 15.52 26.34 -3.17
CA SER A 42 16.96 26.05 -3.31
C SER A 42 17.22 24.61 -3.78
N LYS A 43 18.39 24.37 -4.37
CA LYS A 43 18.81 23.02 -4.79
C LYS A 43 18.85 22.00 -3.64
N ARG A 44 19.19 22.46 -2.43
CA ARG A 44 19.24 21.59 -1.25
C ARG A 44 17.83 21.14 -0.86
N LEU A 45 16.87 22.06 -0.81
CA LEU A 45 15.47 21.73 -0.53
C LEU A 45 14.89 20.87 -1.63
N GLN A 46 15.19 21.16 -2.91
CA GLN A 46 14.78 20.30 -4.01
C GLN A 46 15.17 18.84 -3.78
N LEU A 47 16.41 18.54 -3.37
CA LEU A 47 16.85 17.17 -3.12
C LEU A 47 16.09 16.49 -1.97
N TRP A 48 15.76 17.23 -0.90
CA TRP A 48 14.99 16.69 0.23
C TRP A 48 13.54 16.45 -0.18
N MET A 49 12.91 17.44 -0.82
CA MET A 49 11.50 17.39 -1.20
C MET A 49 11.23 16.36 -2.31
N GLU A 50 12.17 16.15 -3.24
CA GLU A 50 12.03 15.10 -4.26
C GLU A 50 11.81 13.71 -3.66
N SER A 51 12.45 13.41 -2.52
CA SER A 51 12.23 12.13 -1.84
C SER A 51 10.80 11.97 -1.31
N ILE A 52 10.19 13.07 -0.85
CA ILE A 52 8.80 13.10 -0.36
C ILE A 52 7.82 13.06 -1.54
N ILE A 53 8.06 13.88 -2.58
CA ILE A 53 7.21 13.97 -3.77
C ILE A 53 7.11 12.62 -4.49
N TYR A 54 8.23 11.90 -4.60
CA TYR A 54 8.28 10.60 -5.27
C TYR A 54 8.01 9.42 -4.34
N TYR A 55 7.83 9.64 -3.04
CA TYR A 55 7.61 8.55 -2.08
C TYR A 55 6.41 7.68 -2.47
N THR A 56 5.30 8.34 -2.81
CA THR A 56 4.07 7.74 -3.29
C THR A 56 3.81 8.16 -4.73
N VAL A 57 3.72 7.20 -5.63
CA VAL A 57 3.36 7.42 -7.04
C VAL A 57 2.04 6.70 -7.32
N THR A 58 1.01 7.46 -7.66
CA THR A 58 -0.30 6.94 -8.09
C THR A 58 -0.54 7.29 -9.55
N LEU A 59 -0.66 6.28 -10.41
CA LEU A 59 -0.89 6.46 -11.84
C LEU A 59 -2.38 6.63 -12.14
N SER A 60 -3.03 7.64 -11.55
CA SER A 60 -4.50 7.81 -11.56
C SER A 60 -5.14 7.99 -12.93
N SER A 61 -4.34 8.14 -13.99
CA SER A 61 -4.80 8.17 -15.37
C SER A 61 -3.63 7.91 -16.33
N ILE A 62 -3.97 7.58 -17.59
CA ILE A 62 -3.02 7.49 -18.71
C ILE A 62 -2.16 8.76 -18.86
N ASN A 63 -2.73 9.95 -18.61
CA ASN A 63 -2.00 11.22 -18.70
C ASN A 63 -0.93 11.33 -17.60
N VAL A 64 -1.28 10.98 -16.36
CA VAL A 64 -0.34 10.96 -15.22
C VAL A 64 0.76 9.92 -15.47
N CYS A 65 0.39 8.73 -15.97
CA CYS A 65 1.35 7.71 -16.37
C CYS A 65 2.33 8.23 -17.44
N SER A 66 1.84 8.93 -18.47
CA SER A 66 2.68 9.52 -19.51
C SER A 66 3.65 10.58 -18.96
N LEU A 67 3.19 11.42 -18.02
CA LEU A 67 4.05 12.39 -17.34
C LEU A 67 5.13 11.70 -16.50
N PHE A 68 4.75 10.64 -15.77
CA PHE A 68 5.70 9.87 -14.97
C PHE A 68 6.73 9.15 -15.84
N LEU A 69 6.32 8.59 -16.98
CA LEU A 69 7.26 7.99 -17.94
C LEU A 69 8.27 9.00 -18.49
N ARG A 70 7.88 10.27 -18.70
CA ARG A 70 8.84 11.33 -19.06
C ARG A 70 9.84 11.60 -17.94
N ALA A 71 9.41 11.53 -16.68
CA ALA A 71 10.33 11.60 -15.54
C ALA A 71 11.29 10.40 -15.55
N VAL A 72 10.79 9.19 -15.80
CA VAL A 72 11.60 7.96 -15.94
C VAL A 72 12.67 8.13 -17.03
N ASP A 73 12.34 8.77 -18.14
CA ASP A 73 13.28 9.01 -19.25
C ASP A 73 14.34 10.09 -18.98
N SER A 74 14.06 11.00 -18.05
CA SER A 74 14.93 12.14 -17.76
C SER A 74 15.82 11.94 -16.54
N ARG A 75 15.62 10.85 -15.79
CA ARG A 75 16.31 10.57 -14.53
C ARG A 75 16.89 9.15 -14.51
N PRO A 76 18.00 8.91 -13.79
CA PRO A 76 18.56 7.57 -13.68
C PRO A 76 17.61 6.63 -12.93
N ALA A 77 17.55 5.36 -13.32
CA ALA A 77 16.69 4.36 -12.66
C ALA A 77 16.94 4.24 -11.14
N SER A 78 18.19 4.45 -10.70
CA SER A 78 18.56 4.45 -9.28
C SER A 78 17.81 5.51 -8.46
N PHE A 79 17.40 6.61 -9.07
CA PHE A 79 16.59 7.64 -8.43
C PHE A 79 15.22 7.07 -8.02
N PHE A 80 14.53 6.36 -8.93
CA PHE A 80 13.21 5.79 -8.67
C PHE A 80 13.29 4.61 -7.71
N ALA A 81 14.28 3.73 -7.88
CA ALA A 81 14.52 2.63 -6.94
C ALA A 81 14.75 3.12 -5.50
N THR A 82 15.38 4.28 -5.33
CA THR A 82 15.64 4.85 -4.00
C THR A 82 14.41 5.56 -3.43
N ASN A 83 13.72 6.39 -4.22
CA ASN A 83 12.72 7.31 -3.71
C ASN A 83 11.28 6.76 -3.77
N VAL A 84 10.93 5.89 -4.73
CA VAL A 84 9.56 5.36 -4.85
C VAL A 84 9.38 4.16 -3.92
N LYS A 85 8.57 4.34 -2.87
CA LYS A 85 8.27 3.31 -1.86
C LYS A 85 6.85 2.78 -1.95
N SER A 86 5.93 3.60 -2.42
CA SER A 86 4.54 3.24 -2.65
C SER A 86 4.18 3.49 -4.11
N LEU A 87 3.71 2.46 -4.80
CA LEU A 87 3.32 2.53 -6.20
C LEU A 87 1.90 1.98 -6.38
N CYS A 88 1.02 2.78 -6.97
CA CYS A 88 -0.33 2.38 -7.34
C CYS A 88 -0.51 2.44 -8.86
N ILE A 89 -0.90 1.31 -9.45
CA ILE A 89 -1.13 1.10 -10.88
C ILE A 89 -2.58 0.66 -11.07
N PRO A 90 -3.48 1.59 -11.44
CA PRO A 90 -4.88 1.28 -11.73
C PRO A 90 -5.08 0.46 -13.01
N GLY A 91 -6.32 0.00 -13.22
CA GLY A 91 -6.71 -0.89 -14.31
C GLY A 91 -6.54 -0.36 -15.73
N ASP A 92 -6.60 0.96 -15.91
CA ASP A 92 -6.56 1.63 -17.20
C ASP A 92 -5.13 1.84 -17.75
N ILE A 93 -4.11 1.51 -16.97
CA ILE A 93 -2.72 1.67 -17.40
C ILE A 93 -2.31 0.52 -18.33
N PRO A 94 -1.76 0.81 -19.53
CA PRO A 94 -1.25 -0.23 -20.41
C PRO A 94 -0.14 -1.05 -19.74
N LEU A 95 -0.23 -2.37 -19.82
CA LEU A 95 0.72 -3.31 -19.21
C LEU A 95 2.17 -2.96 -19.56
N LYS A 96 2.44 -2.64 -20.82
CA LYS A 96 3.79 -2.26 -21.28
C LYS A 96 4.36 -1.08 -20.47
N ASP A 97 3.54 -0.08 -20.19
CA ASP A 97 3.94 1.11 -19.47
C ASP A 97 4.08 0.82 -17.97
N ALA A 98 3.15 0.06 -17.40
CA ALA A 98 3.24 -0.44 -16.03
C ALA A 98 4.52 -1.26 -15.79
N MET A 99 4.86 -2.18 -16.69
CA MET A 99 6.08 -2.98 -16.60
C MET A 99 7.33 -2.11 -16.64
N ARG A 100 7.37 -1.12 -17.54
CA ARG A 100 8.49 -0.18 -17.63
C ARG A 100 8.69 0.60 -16.32
N ILE A 101 7.59 1.04 -15.70
CA ILE A 101 7.62 1.74 -14.40
C ILE A 101 8.09 0.80 -13.28
N ILE A 102 7.53 -0.41 -13.21
CA ILE A 102 7.93 -1.44 -12.23
C ILE A 102 9.42 -1.75 -12.34
N THR A 103 9.97 -1.84 -13.56
CA THR A 103 11.39 -2.17 -13.74
C THR A 103 12.35 -1.14 -13.17
N VAL A 104 11.95 0.14 -13.05
CA VAL A 104 12.80 1.19 -12.47
C VAL A 104 12.50 1.44 -10.99
N CYS A 105 11.30 1.14 -10.51
CA CYS A 105 10.87 1.34 -9.13
C CYS A 105 11.16 0.11 -8.23
N GLN A 106 12.42 -0.35 -8.22
CA GLN A 106 12.79 -1.61 -7.53
C GLN A 106 12.76 -1.56 -6.00
N GLY A 107 12.64 -0.37 -5.39
CA GLY A 107 12.56 -0.20 -3.94
C GLY A 107 11.14 -0.06 -3.42
N VAL A 108 10.13 -0.44 -4.22
CA VAL A 108 8.72 -0.41 -3.82
C VAL A 108 8.46 -1.42 -2.71
N VAL A 109 7.85 -0.94 -1.63
CA VAL A 109 7.46 -1.72 -0.45
C VAL A 109 5.94 -1.87 -0.38
N ASN A 110 5.19 -0.89 -0.90
CA ASN A 110 3.73 -0.93 -0.99
C ASN A 110 3.32 -0.88 -2.46
N LEU A 111 2.71 -1.96 -2.95
CA LEU A 111 2.28 -2.08 -4.34
C LEU A 111 0.78 -2.30 -4.42
N ALA A 112 0.08 -1.40 -5.11
CA ALA A 112 -1.27 -1.63 -5.60
C ALA A 112 -1.23 -1.87 -7.12
N TYR A 113 -1.65 -3.05 -7.56
CA TYR A 113 -1.62 -3.49 -8.95
C TYR A 113 -2.99 -4.02 -9.37
N TRP A 114 -3.77 -3.18 -10.03
CA TRP A 114 -5.16 -3.51 -10.39
C TRP A 114 -5.38 -3.56 -11.90
N ILE A 115 -4.34 -3.93 -12.66
CA ILE A 115 -4.44 -4.05 -14.12
C ILE A 115 -5.53 -5.05 -14.49
N ASP A 116 -6.36 -4.69 -15.47
CA ASP A 116 -7.50 -5.49 -15.90
C ASP A 116 -7.08 -6.82 -16.58
N HIS A 117 -7.87 -7.86 -16.37
CA HIS A 117 -7.74 -9.21 -16.94
C HIS A 117 -7.85 -9.25 -18.47
N ALA A 118 -8.36 -8.18 -19.10
CA ALA A 118 -8.34 -8.02 -20.55
C ALA A 118 -6.91 -7.96 -21.11
N GLN A 119 -5.91 -7.67 -20.27
CA GLN A 119 -4.49 -7.68 -20.64
C GLN A 119 -3.83 -9.01 -20.23
N PRO A 120 -2.81 -9.49 -20.97
CA PRO A 120 -2.09 -10.69 -20.56
C PRO A 120 -1.39 -10.45 -19.21
N PRO A 121 -1.25 -11.47 -18.35
CA PRO A 121 -0.58 -11.30 -17.06
C PRO A 121 0.88 -10.87 -17.25
N PRO A 122 1.43 -10.06 -16.33
CA PRO A 122 2.83 -9.69 -16.37
C PRO A 122 3.73 -10.93 -16.22
N PRO A 123 4.89 -10.98 -16.89
CA PRO A 123 5.84 -12.05 -16.64
C PRO A 123 6.41 -11.89 -15.24
N PHE A 124 6.23 -12.88 -14.36
CA PHE A 124 6.71 -12.88 -12.98
C PHE A 124 8.23 -12.63 -12.85
N SER A 125 9.02 -12.88 -13.90
CA SER A 125 10.44 -12.54 -13.96
C SER A 125 10.72 -11.06 -13.71
N TYR A 126 9.80 -10.17 -14.12
CA TYR A 126 9.93 -8.73 -13.87
C TYR A 126 9.51 -8.32 -12.45
N LEU A 127 8.70 -9.16 -11.80
CA LEU A 127 8.22 -8.95 -10.44
C LEU A 127 9.16 -9.57 -9.40
N SER A 128 9.99 -10.52 -9.81
CA SER A 128 10.89 -11.29 -8.92
C SER A 128 11.89 -10.45 -8.15
N SER A 129 12.22 -9.26 -8.65
CA SER A 129 13.11 -8.30 -7.98
C SER A 129 12.38 -7.43 -6.97
N LEU A 130 11.06 -7.34 -7.04
CA LEU A 130 10.23 -6.68 -6.04
C LEU A 130 9.99 -7.62 -4.86
N GLN A 131 9.91 -7.03 -3.67
CA GLN A 131 9.54 -7.71 -2.43
C GLN A 131 8.58 -6.82 -1.64
N PRO A 132 7.34 -6.62 -2.14
CA PRO A 132 6.37 -5.80 -1.46
C PRO A 132 6.04 -6.40 -0.08
N GLU A 133 5.99 -5.54 0.94
CA GLU A 133 5.47 -5.90 2.26
C GLU A 133 3.95 -5.73 2.30
N ARG A 134 3.42 -4.78 1.51
CA ARG A 134 1.99 -4.53 1.34
C ARG A 134 1.64 -4.68 -0.14
N LEU A 135 0.74 -5.59 -0.43
CA LEU A 135 0.29 -5.90 -1.78
C LEU A 135 -1.22 -5.79 -1.86
N SER A 136 -1.71 -4.93 -2.73
CA SER A 136 -3.10 -4.90 -3.16
C SER A 136 -3.14 -5.30 -4.63
N MET A 137 -3.90 -6.32 -4.98
CA MET A 137 -3.87 -6.87 -6.34
C MET A 137 -5.24 -7.29 -6.85
N ASN A 138 -5.45 -7.07 -8.15
CA ASN A 138 -6.44 -7.83 -8.89
C ASN A 138 -5.80 -9.17 -9.28
N ILE A 139 -6.37 -10.27 -8.79
CA ILE A 139 -5.79 -11.59 -9.04
C ILE A 139 -5.75 -11.96 -10.51
N HIS A 140 -6.77 -11.59 -11.28
CA HIS A 140 -6.85 -11.91 -12.70
C HIS A 140 -5.83 -11.13 -13.51
N GLY A 141 -5.61 -9.86 -13.14
CA GLY A 141 -4.57 -9.03 -13.74
C GLY A 141 -3.16 -9.56 -13.53
N LEU A 142 -2.87 -10.05 -12.32
CA LEU A 142 -1.52 -10.49 -11.96
C LEU A 142 -1.22 -11.92 -12.40
N CYS A 143 -2.18 -12.82 -12.26
CA CYS A 143 -1.98 -14.27 -12.44
C CYS A 143 -2.63 -14.82 -13.71
N GLY A 144 -3.48 -14.06 -14.39
CA GLY A 144 -4.23 -14.49 -15.57
C GLY A 144 -5.55 -15.17 -15.21
N SER A 145 -6.01 -16.10 -16.05
CA SER A 145 -7.31 -16.76 -15.87
C SER A 145 -7.42 -17.56 -14.57
N THR A 146 -8.64 -17.64 -14.03
CA THR A 146 -9.05 -18.36 -12.79
C THR A 146 -8.60 -19.81 -12.69
N ASP A 147 -8.29 -20.45 -13.82
CA ASP A 147 -7.89 -21.85 -13.86
C ASP A 147 -6.46 -22.07 -13.34
N HIS A 148 -5.69 -20.99 -13.17
CA HIS A 148 -4.34 -21.06 -12.66
C HIS A 148 -4.31 -20.90 -11.13
N ILE A 149 -3.76 -21.91 -10.47
CA ILE A 149 -3.38 -21.84 -9.07
C ILE A 149 -2.28 -20.79 -8.94
N VAL A 150 -2.51 -19.78 -8.08
CA VAL A 150 -1.49 -18.77 -7.78
C VAL A 150 -0.34 -19.43 -7.03
N ASP A 151 0.87 -19.30 -7.57
CA ASP A 151 2.06 -19.77 -6.88
C ASP A 151 2.53 -18.76 -5.83
N PHE A 152 1.96 -18.87 -4.63
CA PHE A 152 2.35 -18.06 -3.48
C PHE A 152 3.77 -18.38 -2.95
N HIS A 153 4.47 -19.40 -3.47
CA HIS A 153 5.89 -19.64 -3.15
C HIS A 153 6.84 -18.73 -3.95
N HIS A 154 6.32 -18.01 -4.95
CA HIS A 154 7.15 -17.14 -5.77
C HIS A 154 7.82 -16.04 -4.91
N PRO A 155 9.11 -15.72 -5.13
CA PRO A 155 9.85 -14.75 -4.29
C PRO A 155 9.20 -13.38 -4.12
N PHE A 156 8.40 -12.96 -5.11
CA PHE A 156 7.58 -11.75 -5.06
C PHE A 156 6.67 -11.69 -3.81
N PHE A 157 6.18 -12.83 -3.34
CA PHE A 157 5.26 -12.89 -2.20
C PHE A 157 5.97 -13.15 -0.85
N ALA A 158 7.28 -13.37 -0.85
CA ALA A 158 8.01 -13.85 0.33
C ALA A 158 7.94 -12.90 1.53
N MET A 159 7.83 -11.59 1.28
CA MET A 159 7.79 -10.54 2.31
C MET A 159 6.40 -9.97 2.55
N VAL A 160 5.35 -10.49 1.88
CA VAL A 160 4.01 -9.93 1.97
C VAL A 160 3.45 -10.17 3.37
N THR A 161 3.21 -9.07 4.08
CA THR A 161 2.61 -9.05 5.41
C THR A 161 1.15 -8.62 5.38
N HIS A 162 0.79 -7.76 4.43
CA HIS A 162 -0.57 -7.29 4.19
C HIS A 162 -0.93 -7.59 2.72
N LEU A 163 -1.95 -8.41 2.52
CA LEU A 163 -2.48 -8.75 1.21
C LEU A 163 -3.92 -8.26 1.10
N GLU A 164 -4.23 -7.55 0.03
CA GLU A 164 -5.58 -7.21 -0.37
C GLU A 164 -5.84 -7.81 -1.76
N ILE A 165 -6.94 -8.55 -1.88
CA ILE A 165 -7.36 -9.13 -3.16
C ILE A 165 -8.65 -8.46 -3.57
N VAL A 166 -8.54 -7.68 -4.64
CA VAL A 166 -9.66 -7.06 -5.34
C VAL A 166 -10.27 -8.09 -6.27
N ASP A 167 -11.59 -8.08 -6.42
CA ASP A 167 -12.38 -9.06 -7.17
C ASP A 167 -12.11 -10.50 -6.68
N TRP A 168 -12.24 -10.72 -5.37
CA TRP A 168 -11.89 -12.01 -4.77
C TRP A 168 -12.79 -13.15 -5.26
N SER A 169 -12.17 -14.30 -5.55
CA SER A 169 -12.87 -15.52 -5.97
C SER A 169 -12.74 -16.61 -4.92
N PHE A 170 -13.84 -17.29 -4.61
CA PHE A 170 -13.91 -18.40 -3.66
C PHE A 170 -13.00 -19.59 -4.00
N SER A 171 -12.50 -19.68 -5.25
CA SER A 171 -11.57 -20.73 -5.68
C SER A 171 -10.14 -20.49 -5.23
N LEU A 172 -9.81 -19.28 -4.77
CA LEU A 172 -8.45 -18.94 -4.39
C LEU A 172 -8.09 -19.56 -3.03
N SER A 173 -7.04 -20.39 -3.05
CA SER A 173 -6.45 -21.08 -1.91
C SER A 173 -4.93 -20.88 -1.90
N GLY A 174 -4.26 -21.35 -0.85
CA GLY A 174 -2.80 -21.33 -0.78
C GLY A 174 -2.21 -20.17 0.03
N TYR A 175 -3.04 -19.39 0.73
CA TYR A 175 -2.59 -18.31 1.62
C TYR A 175 -1.68 -18.82 2.74
N GLU A 176 -1.81 -20.09 3.12
CA GLU A 176 -0.94 -20.78 4.08
C GLU A 176 0.53 -20.84 3.63
N HIS A 177 0.80 -20.64 2.33
CA HIS A 177 2.15 -20.57 1.79
C HIS A 177 2.78 -19.18 1.87
N LEU A 178 2.05 -18.16 2.34
CA LEU A 178 2.57 -16.81 2.56
C LEU A 178 3.17 -16.71 3.98
N PRO A 179 4.51 -16.84 4.13
CA PRO A 179 5.13 -17.08 5.44
C PRO A 179 5.01 -15.89 6.41
N CYS A 180 4.85 -14.69 5.88
CA CYS A 180 4.79 -13.45 6.64
C CYS A 180 3.38 -12.83 6.71
N LEU A 181 2.37 -13.46 6.10
CA LEU A 181 1.03 -12.89 6.01
C LEU A 181 0.42 -12.73 7.39
N THR A 182 0.07 -11.50 7.75
CA THR A 182 -0.58 -11.17 9.03
C THR A 182 -1.91 -10.47 8.83
N HIS A 183 -2.11 -9.83 7.69
CA HIS A 183 -3.34 -9.11 7.36
C HIS A 183 -3.79 -9.53 5.96
N LEU A 184 -5.05 -9.92 5.85
CA LEU A 184 -5.69 -10.27 4.59
C LEU A 184 -6.97 -9.45 4.44
N ALA A 185 -7.16 -8.81 3.30
CA ALA A 185 -8.41 -8.21 2.89
C ALA A 185 -8.89 -8.88 1.61
N VAL A 186 -10.19 -9.15 1.55
CA VAL A 186 -10.85 -9.70 0.37
C VAL A 186 -12.06 -8.83 0.04
N ASP A 187 -12.16 -8.43 -1.22
CA ASP A 187 -13.33 -7.71 -1.74
C ASP A 187 -14.44 -8.69 -2.08
N ILE A 188 -15.63 -8.48 -1.51
CA ILE A 188 -16.75 -9.41 -1.58
C ILE A 188 -17.96 -8.71 -2.18
N ASP A 189 -18.33 -9.16 -3.38
CA ASP A 189 -19.51 -8.66 -4.07
C ASP A 189 -20.83 -9.24 -3.53
N GLN A 190 -20.78 -10.44 -2.92
CA GLN A 190 -21.98 -11.17 -2.51
C GLN A 190 -21.77 -11.97 -1.23
N TYR A 191 -22.69 -11.82 -0.28
CA TYR A 191 -22.76 -12.64 0.91
C TYR A 191 -23.43 -13.99 0.63
N SER A 192 -22.85 -15.08 1.16
CA SER A 192 -23.43 -16.42 1.11
C SER A 192 -22.96 -17.28 2.31
N SER A 193 -23.63 -18.39 2.59
CA SER A 193 -23.12 -19.33 3.62
C SER A 193 -21.76 -19.94 3.24
N VAL A 194 -21.54 -20.16 1.94
CA VAL A 194 -20.27 -20.67 1.41
C VAL A 194 -19.12 -19.69 1.70
N LEU A 195 -19.38 -18.38 1.66
CA LEU A 195 -18.40 -17.36 2.04
C LEU A 195 -17.95 -17.57 3.49
N VAL A 196 -18.88 -17.76 4.42
CA VAL A 196 -18.57 -17.93 5.85
C VAL A 196 -17.68 -19.14 6.08
N GLU A 197 -18.02 -20.30 5.50
CA GLU A 197 -17.20 -21.51 5.57
C GLU A 197 -15.78 -21.28 5.02
N ARG A 198 -15.65 -20.50 3.94
CA ARG A 198 -14.35 -20.17 3.34
C ARG A 198 -13.53 -19.24 4.21
N LEU A 199 -14.12 -18.20 4.78
CA LEU A 199 -13.45 -17.29 5.70
C LEU A 199 -12.96 -18.03 6.95
N GLN A 200 -13.78 -18.91 7.51
CA GLN A 200 -13.40 -19.79 8.62
C GLN A 200 -12.21 -20.68 8.23
N HIS A 201 -12.27 -21.32 7.06
CA HIS A 201 -11.17 -22.15 6.57
C HIS A 201 -9.85 -21.37 6.41
N ILE A 202 -9.90 -20.11 5.94
CA ILE A 202 -8.72 -19.24 5.86
C ILE A 202 -8.15 -18.97 7.27
N LEU A 203 -9.01 -18.64 8.23
CA LEU A 203 -8.61 -18.35 9.61
C LEU A 203 -7.98 -19.56 10.30
N GLU A 204 -8.47 -20.77 10.02
CA GLU A 204 -7.92 -22.03 10.50
C GLU A 204 -6.58 -22.38 9.84
N SER A 205 -6.48 -22.17 8.53
CA SER A 205 -5.29 -22.51 7.74
C SER A 205 -4.15 -21.50 7.93
N CYS A 206 -4.46 -20.28 8.35
CA CYS A 206 -3.49 -19.20 8.58
C CYS A 206 -3.46 -18.78 10.06
N PRO A 207 -2.84 -19.58 10.95
CA PRO A 207 -2.81 -19.28 12.39
C PRO A 207 -2.06 -17.98 12.74
N GLN A 208 -1.13 -17.55 11.90
CA GLN A 208 -0.39 -16.29 12.06
C GLN A 208 -1.22 -15.05 11.70
N LEU A 209 -2.35 -15.22 11.02
CA LEU A 209 -3.20 -14.13 10.59
C LEU A 209 -3.75 -13.41 11.83
N ARG A 210 -3.63 -12.09 11.84
CA ARG A 210 -4.07 -11.19 12.92
C ARG A 210 -5.39 -10.52 12.56
N VAL A 211 -5.58 -10.21 11.29
CA VAL A 211 -6.76 -9.53 10.76
C VAL A 211 -7.17 -10.19 9.44
N LEU A 212 -8.46 -10.49 9.33
CA LEU A 212 -9.14 -10.83 8.08
C LEU A 212 -10.24 -9.78 7.85
N LEU A 213 -10.07 -8.95 6.83
CA LEU A 213 -11.04 -7.94 6.42
C LEU A 213 -11.88 -8.46 5.25
N CYS A 214 -13.20 -8.37 5.42
CA CYS A 214 -14.18 -8.51 4.36
C CYS A 214 -14.59 -7.10 3.92
N LEU A 215 -14.15 -6.68 2.75
CA LEU A 215 -14.51 -5.40 2.16
C LEU A 215 -15.77 -5.60 1.32
N MET A 216 -16.75 -4.73 1.49
CA MET A 216 -18.01 -4.78 0.75
C MET A 216 -18.36 -3.39 0.23
N SER A 217 -18.81 -3.31 -1.02
CA SER A 217 -19.19 -2.05 -1.65
C SER A 217 -20.54 -1.52 -1.16
N ASP A 218 -21.44 -2.41 -0.72
CA ASP A 218 -22.80 -2.08 -0.31
C ASP A 218 -22.93 -2.12 1.23
N GLU A 219 -23.40 -1.02 1.81
CA GLU A 219 -23.49 -0.84 3.27
C GLU A 219 -24.53 -1.77 3.91
N ASP A 220 -25.68 -1.97 3.27
CA ASP A 220 -26.73 -2.86 3.78
C ASP A 220 -26.23 -4.31 3.79
N MET A 221 -25.55 -4.73 2.72
CA MET A 221 -24.93 -6.06 2.64
C MET A 221 -23.83 -6.25 3.69
N ALA A 222 -23.01 -5.22 3.94
CA ALA A 222 -21.98 -5.27 4.98
C ALA A 222 -22.59 -5.44 6.37
N PHE A 223 -23.70 -4.75 6.65
CA PHE A 223 -24.41 -4.89 7.91
C PHE A 223 -25.00 -6.29 8.09
N ASP A 224 -25.68 -6.81 7.06
CA ASP A 224 -26.25 -8.15 7.08
C ASP A 224 -25.17 -9.23 7.26
N ALA A 225 -24.03 -9.10 6.56
CA ALA A 225 -22.90 -10.01 6.69
C ALA A 225 -22.29 -9.97 8.10
N ALA A 226 -22.10 -8.77 8.66
CA ALA A 226 -21.57 -8.58 10.01
C ALA A 226 -22.52 -9.18 11.06
N GLU A 227 -23.83 -9.00 10.91
CA GLU A 227 -24.82 -9.58 11.81
C GLU A 227 -24.82 -11.11 11.73
N ALA A 228 -24.82 -11.66 10.51
CA ALA A 228 -24.83 -13.10 10.29
C ALA A 228 -23.57 -13.77 10.87
N LEU A 229 -22.39 -13.19 10.62
CA LEU A 229 -21.12 -13.67 11.20
C LEU A 229 -21.14 -13.60 12.73
N SER A 230 -21.76 -12.56 13.31
CA SER A 230 -21.88 -12.42 14.77
C SER A 230 -22.81 -13.47 15.40
N ARG A 231 -23.86 -13.89 14.69
CA ARG A 231 -24.85 -14.86 15.19
C ARG A 231 -24.32 -16.29 15.26
N GLU A 232 -23.32 -16.66 14.47
CA GLU A 232 -22.77 -18.02 14.45
C GLU A 232 -21.99 -18.42 15.72
N ASN A 233 -21.95 -17.55 16.74
CA ASN A 233 -21.54 -17.85 18.13
C ASN A 233 -20.10 -18.37 18.23
N ASP A 234 -19.19 -17.43 18.50
CA ASP A 234 -17.73 -17.52 18.43
C ASP A 234 -17.12 -17.09 17.09
N ALA A 235 -17.66 -16.03 16.49
CA ALA A 235 -16.98 -15.31 15.42
C ALA A 235 -15.53 -15.04 15.85
N ASP A 236 -14.55 -15.46 15.04
CA ASP A 236 -13.16 -15.19 15.35
C ASP A 236 -12.93 -13.68 15.46
N CYS A 237 -12.33 -13.21 16.56
CA CYS A 237 -12.09 -11.78 16.79
C CYS A 237 -11.22 -11.11 15.71
N ARG A 238 -10.54 -11.91 14.88
CA ARG A 238 -9.71 -11.47 13.76
C ARG A 238 -10.53 -11.09 12.52
N LEU A 239 -11.77 -11.58 12.41
CA LEU A 239 -12.65 -11.33 11.26
C LEU A 239 -13.41 -10.02 11.46
N LEU A 240 -13.27 -9.10 10.51
CA LEU A 240 -14.02 -7.84 10.47
C LEU A 240 -14.69 -7.67 9.11
N VAL A 241 -15.86 -7.03 9.10
CA VAL A 241 -16.55 -6.57 7.89
C VAL A 241 -16.48 -5.06 7.85
N MET A 242 -16.11 -4.50 6.70
CA MET A 242 -16.03 -3.05 6.48
C MET A 242 -16.74 -2.68 5.17
N PHE A 243 -17.37 -1.50 5.17
CA PHE A 243 -17.96 -0.87 3.99
C PHE A 243 -17.32 0.50 3.77
N ASP A 244 -17.57 1.08 2.59
CA ASP A 244 -17.10 2.41 2.17
C ASP A 244 -15.58 2.56 2.09
N PHE A 245 -15.00 1.96 1.05
CA PHE A 245 -13.58 2.03 0.77
C PHE A 245 -13.34 2.71 -0.57
N ASP A 246 -12.76 3.91 -0.56
CA ASP A 246 -12.05 4.42 -1.74
C ASP A 246 -10.68 3.72 -1.79
N PRO A 247 -10.50 2.76 -2.71
CA PRO A 247 -9.31 1.94 -2.74
C PRO A 247 -8.05 2.78 -2.97
N ILE A 248 -8.16 3.91 -3.67
CA ILE A 248 -6.99 4.74 -4.00
C ILE A 248 -6.53 5.59 -2.81
N SER A 249 -7.45 6.12 -2.00
CA SER A 249 -7.06 6.99 -0.89
C SER A 249 -6.69 6.22 0.39
N GLN A 250 -7.14 4.98 0.53
CA GLN A 250 -7.04 4.27 1.80
C GLN A 250 -6.09 3.04 1.81
N TRP A 251 -5.63 2.55 0.65
CA TRP A 251 -4.80 1.33 0.55
C TRP A 251 -3.50 1.35 1.36
N GLN A 252 -2.92 2.53 1.61
CA GLN A 252 -1.55 2.60 2.14
C GLN A 252 -1.41 2.16 3.60
N VAL A 253 -2.26 2.66 4.51
CA VAL A 253 -2.04 2.48 5.96
C VAL A 253 -3.32 2.54 6.80
N ARG A 254 -4.26 3.43 6.45
CA ARG A 254 -5.35 3.80 7.37
C ARG A 254 -6.25 2.63 7.76
N GLN A 255 -6.64 1.80 6.78
CA GLN A 255 -7.52 0.67 7.04
C GLN A 255 -6.91 -0.37 7.99
N TRP A 256 -5.62 -0.67 7.81
CA TRP A 256 -4.94 -1.70 8.60
C TRP A 256 -4.78 -1.28 10.05
N ASN A 257 -4.41 -0.01 10.29
CA ASN A 257 -4.31 0.53 11.64
C ASN A 257 -5.67 0.55 12.35
N PHE A 258 -6.74 0.89 11.62
CA PHE A 258 -8.09 0.85 12.16
C PHE A 258 -8.49 -0.59 12.53
N ALA A 259 -8.27 -1.53 11.62
CA ALA A 259 -8.57 -2.94 11.83
C ALA A 259 -7.83 -3.53 13.05
N ASP A 260 -6.53 -3.26 13.16
CA ASP A 260 -5.71 -3.67 14.30
C ASP A 260 -6.29 -3.14 15.63
N ALA A 261 -6.70 -1.87 15.66
CA ALA A 261 -7.30 -1.26 16.84
C ALA A 261 -8.62 -1.93 17.24
N VAL A 262 -9.47 -2.27 16.26
CA VAL A 262 -10.75 -2.96 16.50
C VAL A 262 -10.51 -4.39 16.99
N VAL A 263 -9.61 -5.16 16.37
CA VAL A 263 -9.26 -6.51 16.82
C VAL A 263 -8.69 -6.49 18.24
N ALA A 264 -7.81 -5.53 18.55
CA ALA A 264 -7.26 -5.37 19.89
C ALA A 264 -8.36 -5.06 20.93
N ALA A 265 -9.32 -4.18 20.61
CA ALA A 265 -10.45 -3.88 21.48
C ALA A 265 -11.34 -5.12 21.72
N ASN A 266 -11.64 -5.89 20.67
CA ASN A 266 -12.46 -7.10 20.76
C ASN A 266 -11.81 -8.18 21.65
N ARG A 267 -10.48 -8.35 21.55
CA ARG A 267 -9.73 -9.29 22.39
C ARG A 267 -9.79 -8.92 23.87
N ASN A 268 -9.64 -7.63 24.19
CA ASN A 268 -9.69 -7.15 25.56
C ASN A 268 -11.08 -7.36 26.19
N SER A 269 -12.15 -7.12 25.42
CA SER A 269 -13.53 -7.32 25.90
C SER A 269 -13.82 -8.79 26.25
N ARG A 270 -13.30 -9.75 25.48
CA ARG A 270 -13.47 -11.20 25.75
C ARG A 270 -12.68 -11.70 26.96
N GLN A 271 -11.60 -11.03 27.34
CA GLN A 271 -10.81 -11.41 28.53
C GLN A 271 -11.47 -10.98 29.85
N LEU A 272 -12.46 -10.08 29.79
CA LEU A 272 -13.14 -9.52 30.97
C LEU A 272 -14.48 -10.22 31.28
N SER A 273 -15.03 -11.00 30.34
CA SER A 273 -16.27 -11.77 30.48
C SER A 273 -16.02 -13.17 31.05
#